data_AF-A0A395YK50-F1
#
_entry.id   AF-A0A395YK50-F1
#
_cell.length_a   1.000
_cell.length_b   1.000
_cell.length_c   1.000
_cell.angle_alpha   90.00
_cell.angle_beta   90.00
_cell.angle_gamma   90.00
#
_symmetry.space_group_name_H-M   'P 1'
#
loop_
_entity.id
_entity.type
_entity.pdbx_description
1 polymer ?
#
loop_
_entity_poly.entity_id
_entity_poly.type
_entity_poly.pdbx_seq_one_letter_code
_entity_poly.pdbx_strand_id
1 'polypeptide(L)'
;MIKDKRYILPAAFVLCLYVNAGLLLASMKHPMFFAAGIGINIILGLANCVMAFVWCRQKNEEFLMDSMMIMKYGIMPFFIVYFLIAFVLGLVMVFIAGLIPAMLFMWIDYCILFVGTMYAVSYMIAMVRSGRMTALAAVWHALLQFVFVLDVADTVYLTAWKRRRGRKALAVSMSVSALILILFFLSSTARPA
;
A
#
# COMPACT_ATOMS: atom_id res chain seq x y z
N MET A 1 -9.19 -15.00 6.08
CA MET A 1 -7.78 -15.33 5.74
C MET A 1 -6.76 -14.73 6.73
N ILE A 2 -7.18 -14.21 7.89
CA ILE A 2 -6.28 -13.73 8.96
C ILE A 2 -6.71 -14.43 10.24
N LYS A 3 -6.08 -15.57 10.57
CA LYS A 3 -6.30 -16.28 11.84
C LYS A 3 -5.13 -16.08 12.81
N ASP A 4 -4.09 -15.39 12.35
CA ASP A 4 -2.82 -15.25 13.04
C ASP A 4 -2.58 -13.78 13.41
N LYS A 5 -2.33 -13.55 14.70
CA LYS A 5 -2.11 -12.22 15.29
C LYS A 5 -0.91 -11.49 14.68
N ARG A 6 0.01 -12.22 14.04
CA ARG A 6 1.21 -11.64 13.42
C ARG A 6 0.89 -10.62 12.32
N TYR A 7 -0.24 -10.77 11.61
CA TYR A 7 -0.61 -9.90 10.48
C TYR A 7 -1.46 -8.68 10.85
N ILE A 8 -1.71 -8.45 12.14
CA ILE A 8 -2.53 -7.32 12.62
C ILE A 8 -1.91 -6.00 12.20
N LEU A 9 -0.60 -5.86 12.31
CA LEU A 9 0.09 -4.59 12.03
C LEU A 9 -0.01 -4.14 10.56
N PRO A 10 0.31 -4.97 9.54
CA PRO A 10 0.13 -4.56 8.15
C PRO A 10 -1.35 -4.37 7.81
N ALA A 11 -2.25 -5.20 8.34
CA ALA A 11 -3.69 -5.03 8.12
C ALA A 11 -4.24 -3.73 8.74
N ALA A 12 -3.78 -3.36 9.93
CA ALA A 12 -4.17 -2.14 10.63
C ALA A 12 -3.71 -0.88 9.88
N PHE A 13 -2.51 -0.90 9.30
CA PHE A 13 -2.02 0.19 8.45
C PHE A 13 -2.95 0.40 7.24
N VAL A 14 -3.26 -0.68 6.52
CA VAL A 14 -4.17 -0.63 5.37
C VAL A 14 -5.56 -0.12 5.79
N LEU A 15 -6.11 -0.63 6.89
CA LEU A 15 -7.42 -0.20 7.40
C LEU A 15 -7.43 1.29 7.76
N CYS A 16 -6.42 1.75 8.50
CA CYS A 16 -6.30 3.15 8.92
C CYS A 16 -6.17 4.07 7.70
N LEU A 17 -5.48 3.62 6.65
CA LEU A 17 -5.38 4.33 5.38
C LEU A 17 -6.73 4.50 4.68
N TYR A 18 -7.58 3.47 4.62
CA TYR A 18 -8.94 3.60 4.11
C TYR A 18 -9.85 4.50 4.98
N VAL A 19 -9.72 4.41 6.30
CA VAL A 19 -10.46 5.29 7.23
C VAL A 19 -10.08 6.75 6.99
N ASN A 20 -8.78 7.04 6.85
CA ASN A 20 -8.29 8.39 6.56
C ASN A 20 -8.74 8.88 5.19
N ALA A 21 -8.80 8.02 4.18
CA ALA A 21 -9.37 8.37 2.88
C ALA A 21 -10.85 8.79 3.01
N GLY A 22 -11.64 8.04 3.77
CA GLY A 22 -13.04 8.38 4.04
C GLY A 22 -13.19 9.69 4.82
N LEU A 23 -12.33 9.91 5.83
CA LEU A 23 -12.30 11.16 6.60
C LEU A 23 -11.84 12.35 5.76
N LEU A 24 -10.93 12.17 4.80
CA LEU A 24 -10.53 13.21 3.85
C LEU A 24 -11.72 13.66 3.00
N LEU A 25 -12.55 12.73 2.52
CA LEU A 25 -13.77 13.04 1.78
C LEU A 25 -14.83 13.72 2.66
N ALA A 26 -14.82 13.46 3.97
CA ALA A 26 -15.69 14.09 4.97
C ALA A 26 -15.04 15.31 5.67
N SER A 27 -13.84 15.73 5.24
CA SER A 27 -12.93 16.58 6.02
C SER A 27 -13.46 17.96 6.36
N MET A 28 -14.48 18.45 5.65
CA MET A 28 -15.17 19.70 6.02
C MET A 28 -15.88 19.62 7.38
N LYS A 29 -16.11 18.42 7.95
CA LYS A 29 -16.80 18.24 9.24
C LYS A 29 -15.89 17.93 10.43
N HIS A 30 -14.71 17.31 10.21
CA HIS A 30 -13.90 16.73 11.30
C HIS A 30 -12.38 16.80 11.06
N PRO A 31 -11.78 18.01 11.00
CA PRO A 31 -10.35 18.18 10.66
C PRO A 31 -9.38 17.58 11.70
N MET A 32 -9.74 17.60 12.99
CA MET A 32 -8.89 17.06 14.05
C MET A 32 -8.74 15.53 13.94
N PHE A 33 -9.82 14.82 13.61
CA PHE A 33 -9.80 13.37 13.42
C PHE A 33 -8.96 12.98 12.20
N PHE A 34 -9.02 13.77 11.12
CA PHE A 34 -8.18 13.58 9.95
C PHE A 34 -6.69 13.75 10.27
N ALA A 35 -6.31 14.82 10.99
CA ALA A 35 -4.93 15.05 11.40
C ALA A 35 -4.39 13.95 12.33
N ALA A 36 -5.20 13.52 13.32
CA ALA A 36 -4.84 12.42 14.22
C ALA A 36 -4.63 11.11 13.44
N GLY A 37 -5.50 10.83 12.46
CA GLY A 37 -5.40 9.66 11.62
C GLY A 37 -4.14 9.63 10.75
N ILE A 38 -3.69 10.77 10.22
CA ILE A 38 -2.38 10.87 9.53
C ILE A 38 -1.25 10.47 10.49
N GLY A 39 -1.26 11.01 11.71
CA GLY A 39 -0.25 10.67 12.74
C GLY A 39 -0.22 9.17 13.05
N ILE A 40 -1.39 8.54 13.19
CA ILE A 40 -1.50 7.09 13.42
C ILE A 40 -0.92 6.31 12.24
N ASN A 41 -1.21 6.70 11.00
CA ASN A 41 -0.65 6.05 9.80
C ASN A 41 0.87 6.14 9.75
N ILE A 42 1.46 7.29 10.13
CA ILE A 42 2.93 7.44 10.20
C ILE A 42 3.51 6.45 11.21
N ILE A 43 2.93 6.37 12.41
CA ILE A 43 3.39 5.45 13.47
C ILE A 43 3.28 4.00 13.00
N LEU A 44 2.13 3.61 12.43
CA LEU A 44 1.92 2.27 11.88
C LEU A 44 2.89 1.97 10.73
N GLY A 45 3.15 2.94 9.86
CA GLY A 45 4.10 2.82 8.76
C GLY A 45 5.52 2.54 9.25
N LEU A 46 6.01 3.33 10.21
CA LEU A 46 7.32 3.13 10.83
C LEU A 46 7.41 1.78 11.54
N ALA A 47 6.37 1.39 12.29
CA ALA A 47 6.31 0.09 12.95
C ALA A 47 6.38 -1.07 11.94
N ASN A 48 5.69 -0.96 10.81
CA ASN A 48 5.73 -1.94 9.72
C ASN A 48 7.13 -2.04 9.09
N CYS A 49 7.81 -0.90 8.87
CA CYS A 49 9.20 -0.88 8.39
C CYS A 49 10.14 -1.63 9.35
N VAL A 50 10.06 -1.33 10.66
CA VAL A 50 10.85 -2.03 11.68
C VAL A 50 10.55 -3.52 11.68
N MET A 51 9.27 -3.90 11.62
CA MET A 51 8.83 -5.29 11.61
C MET A 51 9.33 -6.05 10.38
N ALA A 52 9.33 -5.42 9.19
CA ALA A 52 9.90 -6.02 7.99
C ALA A 52 11.36 -6.43 8.20
N PHE A 53 12.18 -5.55 8.78
CA PHE A 53 13.59 -5.87 9.07
C PHE A 53 13.76 -6.91 10.18
N VAL A 54 12.95 -6.87 11.25
CA VAL A 54 13.00 -7.86 12.34
C VAL A 54 12.74 -9.26 11.79
N TRP A 55 11.69 -9.43 10.99
CA TRP A 55 11.34 -10.73 10.41
C TRP A 55 12.28 -11.15 9.28
N CYS A 56 12.92 -10.20 8.59
CA CYS A 56 14.03 -10.48 7.68
C CYS A 56 15.21 -11.14 8.40
N ARG A 57 15.58 -10.65 9.59
CA ARG A 57 16.65 -11.25 10.40
C ARG A 57 16.29 -12.66 10.87
N GLN A 58 15.01 -12.90 11.19
CA GLN A 58 14.50 -14.21 11.60
C GLN A 58 14.29 -15.19 10.43
N LYS A 59 14.58 -14.77 9.18
CA LYS A 59 14.40 -15.56 7.94
C LYS A 59 12.96 -16.10 7.77
N ASN A 60 11.96 -15.41 8.31
CA ASN A 60 10.56 -15.83 8.19
C ASN A 60 9.97 -15.34 6.86
N GLU A 61 10.28 -16.05 5.79
CA GLU A 61 9.86 -15.68 4.44
C GLU A 61 8.33 -15.70 4.24
N GLU A 62 7.62 -16.62 4.88
CA GLU A 62 6.17 -16.72 4.73
C GLU A 62 5.48 -15.48 5.29
N PHE A 63 5.89 -15.05 6.49
CA PHE A 63 5.38 -13.82 7.08
C PHE A 63 5.66 -12.58 6.22
N LEU A 64 6.88 -12.47 5.67
CA LEU A 64 7.28 -11.33 4.84
C LEU A 64 6.50 -11.30 3.53
N MET A 65 6.31 -12.45 2.88
CA MET A 65 5.54 -12.58 1.65
C MET A 65 4.06 -12.25 1.88
N ASP A 66 3.45 -12.79 2.94
CA ASP A 66 2.05 -12.53 3.27
C ASP A 66 1.82 -11.07 3.65
N SER A 67 2.73 -10.47 4.42
CA SER A 67 2.66 -9.03 4.76
C SER A 67 2.86 -8.16 3.54
N MET A 68 3.80 -8.50 2.64
CA MET A 68 3.97 -7.83 1.34
C MET A 68 2.68 -7.89 0.52
N MET A 69 2.01 -9.05 0.45
CA MET A 69 0.73 -9.20 -0.26
C MET A 69 -0.37 -8.35 0.39
N ILE A 70 -0.50 -8.36 1.72
CA ILE A 70 -1.49 -7.53 2.44
C ILE A 70 -1.27 -6.06 2.13
N MET A 71 -0.03 -5.58 2.16
CA MET A 71 0.29 -4.18 1.90
C MET A 71 0.07 -3.81 0.44
N LYS A 72 0.65 -4.56 -0.50
CA LYS A 72 0.56 -4.23 -1.94
C LYS A 72 -0.86 -4.37 -2.47
N TYR A 73 -1.53 -5.50 -2.21
CA TYR A 73 -2.90 -5.69 -2.66
C TYR A 73 -3.90 -4.90 -1.82
N GLY A 74 -3.66 -4.71 -0.53
CA GLY A 74 -4.56 -3.89 0.30
C GLY A 74 -4.55 -2.43 -0.11
N ILE A 75 -3.39 -1.86 -0.45
CA ILE A 75 -3.27 -0.43 -0.79
C ILE A 75 -3.52 -0.18 -2.28
N MET A 76 -3.25 -1.14 -3.18
CA MET A 76 -3.43 -0.97 -4.64
C MET A 76 -4.72 -0.24 -5.05
N PRO A 77 -5.91 -0.56 -4.51
CA PRO A 77 -7.12 0.11 -4.94
C PRO A 77 -7.24 1.55 -4.44
N PHE A 78 -6.76 1.83 -3.22
CA PHE A 78 -6.58 3.20 -2.75
C PHE A 78 -5.68 3.97 -3.72
N PHE A 79 -4.59 3.35 -4.13
CA PHE A 79 -3.63 3.94 -5.05
C PHE A 79 -4.20 4.21 -6.43
N ILE A 80 -5.02 3.32 -7.01
CA ILE A 80 -5.65 3.59 -8.32
C ILE A 80 -6.53 4.85 -8.27
N VAL A 81 -7.37 4.97 -7.23
CA VAL A 81 -8.29 6.11 -7.10
C VAL A 81 -7.53 7.39 -6.74
N TYR A 82 -6.64 7.31 -5.74
CA TYR A 82 -5.89 8.46 -5.28
C TYR A 82 -4.89 8.95 -6.34
N PHE A 83 -4.19 8.06 -7.04
CA PHE A 83 -3.26 8.42 -8.11
C PHE A 83 -3.98 9.16 -9.24
N LEU A 84 -5.17 8.74 -9.66
CA LEU A 84 -5.91 9.46 -10.70
C LEU A 84 -6.27 10.88 -10.27
N ILE A 85 -6.74 11.03 -9.02
CA ILE A 85 -7.07 12.34 -8.45
C ILE A 85 -5.80 13.18 -8.30
N ALA A 86 -4.73 12.60 -7.75
CA ALA A 86 -3.49 13.29 -7.45
C ALA A 86 -2.70 13.64 -8.70
N PHE A 87 -2.78 12.83 -9.76
CA PHE A 87 -2.20 13.12 -11.07
C PHE A 87 -2.91 14.32 -11.71
N VAL A 88 -4.25 14.34 -11.73
CA VAL A 88 -5.02 15.47 -12.28
C VAL A 88 -4.77 16.74 -11.48
N LEU A 89 -4.89 16.68 -10.15
CA LEU A 89 -4.64 17.83 -9.28
C LEU A 89 -3.18 18.28 -9.32
N GLY A 90 -2.23 17.34 -9.40
CA GLY A 90 -0.80 17.62 -9.55
C GLY A 90 -0.51 18.34 -10.85
N LEU A 91 -1.12 17.91 -11.96
CA LEU A 91 -0.97 18.56 -13.27
C LEU A 91 -1.55 19.97 -13.25
N VAL A 92 -2.72 20.18 -12.62
CA VAL A 92 -3.27 21.52 -12.38
C VAL A 92 -2.35 22.37 -11.49
N MET A 93 -1.78 21.78 -10.43
CA MET A 93 -0.82 22.45 -9.55
C MET A 93 0.45 22.88 -10.28
N VAL A 94 0.93 22.15 -11.29
CA VAL A 94 2.06 22.59 -12.12
C VAL A 94 1.76 23.94 -12.78
N PHE A 95 0.53 24.13 -13.27
CA PHE A 95 0.13 25.38 -13.93
C PHE A 95 -0.17 26.52 -12.95
N ILE A 96 -0.62 26.23 -11.72
CA ILE A 96 -1.02 27.26 -10.73
C ILE A 96 0.12 27.62 -9.77
N ALA A 97 0.85 26.63 -9.27
CA ALA A 97 1.83 26.77 -8.19
C ALA A 97 3.26 26.38 -8.63
N GLY A 98 3.42 25.89 -9.86
CA GLY A 98 4.71 25.46 -10.40
C GLY A 98 5.07 24.01 -10.06
N LEU A 99 6.22 23.58 -10.58
CA LEU A 99 6.65 22.17 -10.53
C LEU A 99 6.95 21.67 -9.11
N ILE A 100 7.57 22.51 -8.27
CA ILE A 100 8.04 22.09 -6.94
C ILE A 100 6.86 21.71 -6.01
N PRO A 101 5.80 22.53 -5.85
CA PRO A 101 4.64 22.14 -5.04
C PRO A 101 3.91 20.90 -5.58
N ALA A 102 3.80 20.78 -6.91
CA ALA A 102 3.20 19.61 -7.55
C ALA A 102 3.99 18.32 -7.24
N MET A 103 5.33 18.39 -7.26
CA MET A 103 6.18 17.27 -6.85
C MET A 103 5.95 16.90 -5.38
N LEU A 104 5.99 17.87 -4.46
CA LEU A 104 5.77 17.64 -3.02
C LEU A 104 4.41 16.97 -2.73
N PHE A 105 3.38 17.33 -3.49
CA PHE A 105 2.07 16.68 -3.37
C PHE A 105 2.12 15.20 -3.78
N MET A 106 2.79 14.87 -4.89
CA MET A 106 2.96 13.49 -5.35
C MET A 106 3.89 12.66 -4.45
N TRP A 107 4.78 13.29 -3.66
CA TRP A 107 5.66 12.58 -2.73
C TRP A 107 4.92 11.83 -1.61
N ILE A 108 3.70 12.25 -1.26
CA ILE A 108 2.89 11.60 -0.21
C ILE A 108 2.55 10.15 -0.60
N ASP A 109 2.28 9.91 -1.88
CA ASP A 109 1.99 8.56 -2.40
C ASP A 109 3.19 7.63 -2.25
N TYR A 110 4.38 8.16 -2.53
CA TYR A 110 5.63 7.40 -2.36
C TYR A 110 5.90 7.03 -0.91
N CYS A 111 5.53 7.89 0.06
CA CYS A 111 5.67 7.56 1.48
C CYS A 111 4.81 6.36 1.89
N ILE A 112 3.59 6.25 1.36
CA ILE A 112 2.70 5.10 1.61
C ILE A 112 3.26 3.84 0.92
N LEU A 113 3.70 3.97 -0.33
CA LEU A 113 4.24 2.88 -1.13
C LEU A 113 5.52 2.30 -0.52
N PHE A 114 6.35 3.17 0.06
CA PHE A 114 7.60 2.83 0.71
C PHE A 114 7.43 1.76 1.79
N VAL A 115 6.36 1.85 2.60
CA VAL A 115 6.09 0.88 3.68
C VAL A 115 5.89 -0.54 3.12
N GLY A 116 5.10 -0.67 2.06
CA GLY A 116 4.89 -1.96 1.39
C GLY A 116 6.17 -2.48 0.73
N THR A 117 6.99 -1.57 0.17
CA THR A 117 8.27 -1.90 -0.44
C THR A 117 9.29 -2.43 0.57
N MET A 118 9.28 -1.99 1.83
CA MET A 118 10.16 -2.54 2.87
C MET A 118 9.92 -4.03 3.13
N TYR A 119 8.65 -4.48 3.10
CA TYR A 119 8.33 -5.91 3.18
C TYR A 119 8.84 -6.69 1.97
N ALA A 120 8.68 -6.13 0.77
CA ALA A 120 9.18 -6.75 -0.46
C ALA A 120 10.71 -6.90 -0.45
N VAL A 121 11.43 -5.82 -0.14
CA VAL A 121 12.91 -5.82 0.00
C VAL A 121 13.35 -6.82 1.06
N SER A 122 12.69 -6.83 2.22
CA SER A 122 12.99 -7.78 3.29
C SER A 122 12.77 -9.24 2.88
N TYR A 123 11.68 -9.53 2.15
CA TYR A 123 11.41 -10.84 1.58
C TYR A 123 12.50 -11.26 0.59
N MET A 124 12.89 -10.35 -0.30
CA MET A 124 13.95 -10.60 -1.28
C MET A 124 15.31 -10.89 -0.63
N ILE A 125 15.69 -10.14 0.40
CA ILE A 125 16.91 -10.40 1.18
C ILE A 125 16.85 -11.78 1.84
N ALA A 126 15.69 -12.16 2.41
CA ALA A 126 15.51 -13.47 3.00
C ALA A 126 15.65 -14.60 1.96
N MET A 127 15.11 -14.40 0.76
CA MET A 127 15.21 -15.33 -0.38
C MET A 127 16.65 -15.48 -0.90
N VAL A 128 17.43 -14.40 -0.93
CA VAL A 128 18.87 -14.47 -1.29
C VAL A 128 19.63 -15.25 -0.23
N ARG A 129 19.38 -14.97 1.06
CA ARG A 129 20.02 -15.68 2.18
C ARG A 129 19.66 -17.16 2.25
N SER A 130 18.51 -17.57 1.71
CA SER A 130 18.09 -18.96 1.61
C SER A 130 18.50 -19.64 0.30
N GLY A 131 19.25 -18.96 -0.56
CA GLY A 131 19.71 -19.50 -1.85
C GLY A 131 18.62 -19.66 -2.90
N ARG A 132 17.40 -19.15 -2.65
CA ARG A 132 16.24 -19.26 -3.56
C ARG A 132 16.16 -18.15 -4.61
N MET A 133 17.06 -17.18 -4.54
CA MET A 133 17.17 -16.07 -5.48
C MET A 133 18.60 -15.55 -5.54
N THR A 134 19.06 -15.14 -6.72
CA THR A 134 20.38 -14.50 -6.88
C THR A 134 20.32 -13.05 -6.39
N ALA A 135 21.44 -12.52 -5.93
CA ALA A 135 21.52 -11.12 -5.48
C ALA A 135 21.17 -10.13 -6.60
N LEU A 136 21.61 -10.41 -7.84
CA LEU A 136 21.29 -9.58 -9.01
C LEU A 136 19.78 -9.54 -9.28
N ALA A 137 19.11 -10.70 -9.23
CA ALA A 137 17.65 -10.75 -9.40
C ALA A 137 16.94 -9.98 -8.28
N ALA A 138 17.44 -10.06 -7.03
CA ALA A 138 16.89 -9.31 -5.91
C ALA A 138 16.98 -7.79 -6.11
N VAL A 139 18.10 -7.29 -6.63
CA VAL A 139 18.26 -5.86 -6.93
C VAL A 139 17.28 -5.42 -8.02
N TRP A 140 17.13 -6.20 -9.08
CA TRP A 140 16.18 -5.90 -10.14
C TRP A 140 14.74 -5.81 -9.62
N HIS A 141 14.30 -6.82 -8.88
CA HIS A 141 12.98 -6.83 -8.24
C HIS A 141 12.82 -5.65 -7.26
N ALA A 142 13.85 -5.31 -6.48
CA ALA A 142 13.82 -4.15 -5.59
C ALA A 142 13.64 -2.83 -6.35
N LEU A 143 14.28 -2.64 -7.50
CA LEU A 143 14.06 -1.44 -8.33
C LEU A 143 12.62 -1.39 -8.87
N LEU A 144 12.07 -2.52 -9.31
CA LEU A 144 10.68 -2.60 -9.77
C LEU A 144 9.68 -2.22 -8.67
N GLN A 145 10.00 -2.53 -7.40
CA GLN A 145 9.15 -2.20 -6.26
C GLN A 145 9.03 -0.69 -5.97
N PHE A 146 9.85 0.17 -6.57
CA PHE A 146 9.73 1.63 -6.49
C PHE A 146 8.93 2.23 -7.64
N VAL A 147 8.59 1.44 -8.66
CA VAL A 147 7.81 1.92 -9.81
C VAL A 147 6.35 1.51 -9.62
N PHE A 148 5.47 2.49 -9.47
CA PHE A 148 4.07 2.36 -9.02
C PHE A 148 3.20 1.29 -9.71
N VAL A 149 3.40 1.02 -11.00
CA VAL A 149 2.64 -0.04 -11.71
C VAL A 149 3.40 -1.36 -11.70
N LEU A 150 4.73 -1.27 -11.75
CA LEU A 150 5.60 -2.44 -11.81
C LEU A 150 5.70 -3.12 -10.45
N ASP A 151 5.48 -2.42 -9.34
CA ASP A 151 5.57 -2.98 -8.00
C ASP A 151 4.49 -4.04 -7.73
N VAL A 152 3.24 -3.79 -8.16
CA VAL A 152 2.14 -4.74 -8.07
C VAL A 152 2.36 -5.88 -9.05
N ALA A 153 2.77 -5.59 -10.30
CA ALA A 153 3.05 -6.60 -11.30
C ALA A 153 4.17 -7.55 -10.83
N ASP A 154 5.24 -7.00 -10.25
CA ASP A 154 6.35 -7.72 -9.65
C ASP A 154 5.90 -8.57 -8.46
N THR A 155 5.07 -8.00 -7.59
CA THR A 155 4.48 -8.71 -6.45
C THR A 155 3.62 -9.89 -6.92
N VAL A 156 2.82 -9.72 -7.99
CA VAL A 156 2.05 -10.81 -8.61
C VAL A 156 2.98 -11.86 -9.19
N TYR A 157 4.05 -11.48 -9.88
CA TYR A 157 5.05 -12.42 -10.40
C TYR A 157 5.67 -13.24 -9.25
N LEU A 158 6.17 -12.59 -8.20
CA LEU A 158 6.81 -13.23 -7.05
C LEU A 158 5.87 -14.16 -6.26
N THR A 159 4.58 -13.86 -6.19
CA THR A 159 3.62 -14.59 -5.35
C THR A 159 2.76 -15.60 -6.12
N ALA A 160 2.36 -15.30 -7.36
CA ALA A 160 1.54 -16.17 -8.18
C ALA A 160 2.37 -17.14 -9.02
N TRP A 161 3.51 -16.71 -9.54
CA TRP A 161 4.35 -17.56 -10.39
C TRP A 161 5.26 -18.47 -9.56
N LYS A 162 5.98 -17.92 -8.56
CA LYS A 162 6.88 -18.72 -7.71
C LYS A 162 6.19 -19.50 -6.59
N ARG A 163 5.03 -19.05 -6.10
CA ARG A 163 4.38 -19.62 -4.89
C ARG A 163 2.90 -20.00 -5.06
N ARG A 164 2.29 -19.75 -6.23
CA ARG A 164 0.87 -20.03 -6.56
C ARG A 164 -0.19 -19.45 -5.58
N ARG A 165 0.15 -18.43 -4.78
CA ARG A 165 -0.75 -17.84 -3.75
C ARG A 165 -1.34 -16.46 -4.11
N GLY A 166 -0.76 -15.73 -5.06
CA GLY A 166 -1.11 -14.32 -5.33
C GLY A 166 -2.44 -14.06 -6.06
N ARG A 167 -2.93 -14.97 -6.92
CA ARG A 167 -4.10 -14.69 -7.81
C ARG A 167 -5.39 -14.46 -7.04
N LYS A 168 -5.62 -15.22 -5.96
CA LYS A 168 -6.83 -15.09 -5.13
C LYS A 168 -6.81 -13.80 -4.31
N ALA A 169 -5.65 -13.41 -3.79
CA ALA A 169 -5.50 -12.19 -2.99
C ALA A 169 -5.70 -10.93 -3.84
N LEU A 170 -5.21 -10.91 -5.09
CA LEU A 170 -5.47 -9.85 -6.06
C LEU A 170 -6.98 -9.72 -6.35
N ALA A 171 -7.66 -10.83 -6.65
CA ALA A 171 -9.09 -10.82 -6.93
C ALA A 171 -9.92 -10.30 -5.73
N VAL A 172 -9.60 -10.76 -4.51
CA VAL A 172 -10.28 -10.30 -3.29
C VAL A 172 -10.08 -8.81 -3.05
N SER A 173 -8.86 -8.31 -3.24
CA SER A 173 -8.57 -6.87 -3.13
C SER A 173 -9.44 -6.05 -4.09
N MET A 174 -9.49 -6.45 -5.37
CA MET A 174 -10.33 -5.76 -6.36
C MET A 174 -11.82 -5.81 -6.00
N SER A 175 -12.31 -6.94 -5.49
CA SER A 175 -13.72 -7.09 -5.07
C SER A 175 -14.08 -6.23 -3.86
N VAL A 176 -13.22 -6.17 -2.84
CA VAL A 176 -13.44 -5.35 -1.63
C VAL A 176 -13.49 -3.88 -2.00
N SER A 177 -12.62 -3.43 -2.89
CA SER A 177 -12.58 -2.03 -3.28
C SER A 177 -13.72 -1.62 -4.19
N ALA A 178 -14.18 -2.52 -5.07
CA ALA A 178 -15.43 -2.33 -5.80
C ALA A 178 -16.62 -2.19 -4.84
N LEU A 179 -16.69 -3.01 -3.79
CA LEU A 179 -17.75 -2.91 -2.78
C LEU A 179 -17.71 -1.58 -2.01
N ILE A 180 -16.53 -1.13 -1.60
CA ILE A 180 -16.36 0.17 -0.91
C ILE A 180 -16.80 1.33 -1.82
N LEU A 181 -16.45 1.29 -3.11
CA LEU A 181 -16.90 2.29 -4.09
C LEU A 181 -18.42 2.26 -4.28
N ILE A 182 -19.04 1.07 -4.39
CA ILE A 182 -20.50 0.92 -4.51
C ILE A 182 -21.21 1.47 -3.25
N LEU A 183 -20.73 1.11 -2.06
CA LEU A 183 -21.27 1.63 -0.81
C LEU A 183 -21.13 3.16 -0.71
N PHE A 184 -20.01 3.71 -1.18
CA PHE A 184 -19.82 5.15 -1.29
C PHE A 184 -20.82 5.79 -2.25
N PHE A 185 -21.00 5.25 -3.46
CA PHE A 185 -21.99 5.75 -4.42
C PHE A 185 -23.42 5.69 -3.86
N LEU A 186 -23.81 4.59 -3.23
CA LEU A 186 -25.11 4.45 -2.57
C LEU A 186 -25.30 5.44 -1.41
N SER A 187 -24.24 5.71 -0.63
CA SER A 187 -24.28 6.71 0.44
C SER A 187 -24.36 8.15 -0.09
N SER A 188 -23.88 8.40 -1.30
CA SER A 188 -23.91 9.71 -1.96
C SER A 188 -25.27 10.01 -2.60
N THR A 189 -25.97 9.00 -3.11
CA THR A 189 -27.32 9.12 -3.68
C THR A 189 -28.42 9.11 -2.62
N ALA A 190 -28.13 8.67 -1.39
CA ALA A 190 -29.06 8.66 -0.26
C ALA A 190 -29.13 9.99 0.51
N ARG A 191 -28.43 11.06 0.08
CA ARG A 191 -28.61 12.40 0.65
C ARG A 191 -29.81 13.08 -0.04
N PRO A 192 -30.94 13.33 0.65
CA PRO A 192 -31.98 14.18 0.10
C PRO A 192 -31.44 15.62 -0.03
N ALA A 193 -31.82 16.26 -1.14
CA ALA A 193 -31.56 17.67 -1.43
C ALA A 193 -32.19 18.59 -0.39
#